data_AF-A0A2V6MYF4-F1
#
_entry.id   AF-A0A2V6MYF4-F1
#
_cell.length_a   1.000
_cell.length_b   1.000
_cell.length_c   1.000
_cell.angle_alpha   90.00
_cell.angle_beta   90.00
_cell.angle_gamma   90.00
#
_symmetry.space_group_name_H-M   'P 1'
#
loop_
_entity.id
_entity.type
_entity.pdbx_description
1 polymer ?
#
loop_
_entity_poly.entity_id
_entity_poly.type
_entity_poly.pdbx_seq_one_letter_code
_entity_poly.pdbx_strand_id
1 'polypeptide(L)' 'MKTKPNILFIMCDQLRADALGCTGNWVKTPNIDRIAHEGVRFSNCVTNSPVC' A
#
# COMPACT_ATOMS: atom_id res chain seq x y z
N MET A 1 -13.97 18.09 21.89
CA MET A 1 -13.34 16.77 22.14
C MET A 1 -12.61 16.35 20.87
N LYS A 2 -11.34 15.92 20.96
CA LYS A 2 -10.60 15.43 19.79
C LYS A 2 -11.15 14.05 19.44
N THR A 3 -11.75 13.89 18.26
CA THR A 3 -12.28 12.60 17.81
C THR A 3 -11.12 11.61 17.64
N LYS A 4 -11.21 10.44 18.27
CA LYS A 4 -10.21 9.38 18.07
C LYS A 4 -10.38 8.82 16.65
N PRO A 5 -9.30 8.71 15.85
CA PRO A 5 -9.40 8.11 14.54
C PRO A 5 -9.60 6.60 14.65
N ASN A 6 -10.29 6.01 13.67
CA ASN A 6 -10.26 4.57 13.45
C ASN A 6 -9.00 4.21 12.64
N ILE A 7 -8.42 3.03 12.91
CA ILE A 7 -7.26 2.50 12.18
C ILE A 7 -7.70 1.25 11.43
N LEU A 8 -7.55 1.23 10.11
CA LEU A 8 -7.77 0.07 9.25
C LEU A 8 -6.42 -0.43 8.73
N PHE A 9 -6.05 -1.65 9.11
CA PHE A 9 -4.83 -2.31 8.64
C PHE A 9 -5.18 -3.35 7.57
N ILE A 10 -4.65 -3.16 6.36
CA ILE A 10 -4.91 -4.01 5.19
C ILE A 10 -3.58 -4.65 4.78
N MET A 11 -3.58 -5.97 4.58
CA MET A 11 -2.43 -6.72 4.10
C MET A 11 -2.87 -7.65 2.96
N CYS A 12 -2.07 -7.71 1.90
CA CYS A 12 -2.26 -8.64 0.79
C CYS A 12 -1.16 -9.69 0.83
N ASP A 13 -1.53 -10.97 0.76
CA ASP A 13 -0.56 -12.05 0.69
C ASP A 13 0.14 -12.07 -0.69
N GLN A 14 1.45 -12.22 -0.68
CA GLN A 14 2.32 -12.33 -1.86
C GLN A 14 2.23 -11.18 -2.89
N LEU A 15 1.69 -10.00 -2.53
CA LEU A 15 1.65 -8.85 -3.42
C LEU A 15 3.07 -8.31 -3.65
N ARG A 16 3.53 -8.35 -4.90
CA ARG A 16 4.82 -7.78 -5.28
C ARG A 16 4.81 -6.25 -5.16
N ALA A 17 5.93 -5.69 -4.72
CA ALA A 17 6.11 -4.24 -4.56
C ALA A 17 5.98 -3.45 -5.88
N ASP A 18 6.20 -4.10 -7.03
CA ASP A 18 6.11 -3.48 -8.35
C ASP A 18 4.76 -3.72 -9.05
N ALA A 19 3.81 -4.47 -8.47
CA ALA A 19 2.58 -4.87 -9.15
C ALA A 19 1.43 -3.85 -9.09
N LEU A 20 1.72 -2.58 -8.79
CA LEU A 20 0.72 -1.51 -8.61
C LEU A 20 0.86 -0.43 -9.68
N GLY A 21 -0.25 0.20 -10.06
CA GLY A 21 -0.26 1.34 -10.98
C GLY A 21 0.59 2.51 -10.45
N CYS A 22 0.49 2.79 -9.15
CA CYS A 22 1.27 3.85 -8.47
C CYS A 22 2.78 3.57 -8.36
N THR A 23 3.25 2.40 -8.77
CA THR A 23 4.69 2.07 -8.89
C THR A 23 5.19 2.20 -10.33
N GLY A 24 4.36 2.70 -11.25
CA GLY A 24 4.69 2.85 -12.67
C GLY A 24 4.45 1.59 -13.51
N ASN A 25 3.76 0.58 -12.96
CA ASN A 25 3.47 -0.67 -13.67
C ASN A 25 2.17 -0.56 -14.50
N TRP A 26 1.97 -1.48 -15.46
CA TRP A 26 0.85 -1.52 -16.38
C TRP A 26 -0.47 -2.02 -15.74
N VAL A 27 -0.40 -2.59 -14.54
CA VAL A 27 -1.56 -3.10 -13.81
C VAL A 27 -2.45 -1.95 -13.33
N LYS A 28 -3.75 -2.03 -13.60
CA LYS A 28 -4.72 -1.00 -13.21
C LYS A 28 -5.19 -1.24 -11.77
N THR A 29 -4.77 -0.40 -10.83
CA THR A 29 -5.14 -0.50 -9.41
C THR A 29 -5.74 0.81 -8.86
N PRO A 30 -6.82 1.34 -9.48
CA PRO A 30 -7.27 2.72 -9.25
C PRO A 30 -7.59 3.04 -7.77
N ASN A 31 -8.09 2.06 -7.00
CA ASN A 31 -8.38 2.27 -5.58
C ASN A 31 -7.12 2.36 -4.71
N ILE A 32 -6.10 1.55 -5.00
CA ILE A 32 -4.81 1.60 -4.29
C ILE A 32 -4.04 2.84 -4.72
N ASP A 33 -4.09 3.18 -6.01
CA ASP A 33 -3.43 4.36 -6.57
C ASP A 33 -3.98 5.64 -5.93
N ARG A 34 -5.31 5.71 -5.72
CA ARG A 34 -5.96 6.80 -4.99
C ARG A 34 -5.44 6.92 -3.55
N ILE A 35 -5.35 5.82 -2.82
CA ILE A 35 -4.81 5.81 -1.44
C ILE A 35 -3.35 6.29 -1.43
N ALA A 36 -2.54 5.84 -2.39
CA ALA A 36 -1.14 6.26 -2.51
C ALA A 36 -1.01 7.77 -2.83
N HIS A 37 -1.94 8.34 -3.60
CA HIS A 37 -1.95 9.77 -3.93
C HIS A 37 -2.44 10.65 -2.77
N GLU A 38 -3.46 10.21 -2.04
CA GLU A 38 -4.04 10.94 -0.90
C GLU A 38 -3.20 10.81 0.39
N GLY A 39 -2.22 9.90 0.40
CA GLY A 39 -1.40 9.58 1.57
C GLY A 39 0.10 9.61 1.31
N VAL A 40 0.83 8.75 2.01
CA VAL A 40 2.27 8.59 1.89
C VAL A 40 2.59 7.18 1.43
N ARG A 41 3.34 7.05 0.33
CA ARG A 41 3.85 5.77 -0.17
C ARG A 41 5.34 5.66 0.15
N PHE A 42 5.70 4.64 0.93
CA PHE A 42 7.10 4.30 1.18
C PHE A 42 7.66 3.55 -0.03
N SER A 43 8.63 4.13 -0.74
CA SER A 43 9.30 3.48 -1.88
C SER A 43 10.28 2.38 -1.45
N ASN A 44 10.72 2.42 -0.19
CA ASN A 44 11.59 1.42 0.41
C ASN A 44 10.94 0.87 1.70
N CYS A 45 10.13 -0.18 1.56
CA CYS A 45 9.44 -0.86 2.65
C CYS A 45 9.77 -2.36 2.58
N VAL A 46 10.53 -2.86 3.55
CA VAL A 46 11.15 -4.18 3.50
C VAL A 46 10.63 -5.05 4.64
N THR A 47 10.19 -6.27 4.32
CA THR A 47 9.82 -7.28 5.31
C THR A 47 11.07 -7.86 5.98
N ASN A 48 10.98 -8.23 7.26
CA ASN A 48 12.08 -8.88 7.97
C ASN A 48 12.28 -10.35 7.57
N SER A 49 11.26 -10.99 7.00
CA SER A 49 11.27 -12.38 6.54
C SER A 49 10.60 -12.49 5.16
N PRO A 50 11.21 -13.18 4.18
CA PRO A 50 10.62 -13.36 2.85
C PRO A 50 9.65 -14.56 2.77
N VAL A 51 9.26 -15.12 3.92
CA VAL A 51 8.31 -16.24 4.03
C VAL A 51 7.19 -15.90 5.00
N CYS A 52 6.06 -16.55 4.81
CA CYS A 52 4.88 -16.44 5.68
C CYS A 52 5.12 -17.11 7.05
#